data_AF-O61005-F1
#
_entry.id   AF-O61005-F1
#
_cell.length_a   1.000
_cell.length_b   1.000
_cell.length_c   1.000
_cell.angle_alpha   90.00
_cell.angle_beta   90.00
_cell.angle_gamma   90.00
#
_symmetry.space_group_name_H-M   'P 1'
#
loop_
_entity.id
_entity.type
_entity.pdbx_description
1 polymer ?
#
loop_
_entity_poly.entity_id
_entity_poly.type
_entity_poly.pdbx_seq_one_letter_code
_entity_poly.pdbx_strand_id
1 'polypeptide(L)'
;TYSSVGIFKNGRVEIILNELGNRITPSFVAFTDEERLVGEAANNQAALNPDRSVYVVKRLIGRNFKDKEIQRDKKLVSYNIVDKNGKPYVSTQVNGGELKVLSPEEISAMVLTKMKQIAENYLGQEVKNAVITV
;
A
#
# COMPACT_ATOMS: atom_id res chain seq x y z
N THR A 1 -4.86 6.71 -3.48
CA THR A 1 -5.88 6.31 -2.48
C THR A 1 -6.37 4.91 -2.73
N TYR A 2 -6.66 4.54 -3.98
CA TYR A 2 -7.01 3.18 -4.38
C TYR A 2 -6.07 2.68 -5.48
N SER A 3 -6.04 1.37 -5.65
CA SER A 3 -5.41 0.64 -6.74
C SER A 3 -6.47 -0.20 -7.45
N SER A 4 -6.24 -0.51 -8.72
CA SER A 4 -7.08 -1.39 -9.52
C SER A 4 -6.17 -2.24 -10.39
N VAL A 5 -6.61 -3.45 -10.71
CA VAL A 5 -5.88 -4.39 -11.56
C VAL A 5 -6.78 -4.85 -12.69
N GLY A 6 -6.22 -4.85 -13.90
CA GLY A 6 -6.90 -5.28 -15.11
C GLY A 6 -6.01 -6.15 -15.96
N ILE A 7 -6.64 -6.96 -16.80
CA ILE A 7 -5.99 -7.85 -17.77
C ILE A 7 -6.51 -7.56 -19.17
N PHE A 8 -5.69 -7.86 -20.17
CA PHE A 8 -6.15 -7.94 -21.55
C PHE A 8 -6.30 -9.41 -21.93
N LYS A 9 -7.53 -9.85 -22.18
CA LYS A 9 -7.86 -11.23 -22.52
C LYS A 9 -8.95 -11.25 -23.59
N ASN A 10 -8.81 -12.11 -24.59
CA ASN A 10 -9.81 -12.28 -25.66
C ASN A 10 -10.18 -10.97 -26.38
N GLY A 11 -9.18 -10.12 -26.64
CA GLY A 11 -9.38 -8.87 -27.40
C GLY A 11 -10.00 -7.72 -26.62
N ARG A 12 -10.21 -7.85 -25.30
CA ARG A 12 -10.76 -6.79 -24.45
C ARG A 12 -10.00 -6.65 -23.14
N VAL A 13 -10.11 -5.46 -22.55
CA VAL A 13 -9.66 -5.20 -21.18
C VAL A 13 -10.75 -5.64 -20.20
N GLU A 14 -10.36 -6.39 -19.17
CA GLU A 14 -11.23 -6.77 -18.06
C GLU A 14 -10.63 -6.25 -16.76
N ILE A 15 -11.42 -5.52 -15.96
CA ILE A 15 -11.04 -5.10 -14.61
C ILE A 15 -11.46 -6.19 -13.63
N ILE A 16 -10.50 -6.67 -12.85
CA ILE A 16 -10.70 -7.81 -11.95
C ILE A 16 -11.31 -7.31 -10.63
N LEU A 17 -12.26 -8.09 -10.10
CA LEU A 17 -12.83 -7.84 -8.77
C LEU A 17 -11.91 -8.41 -7.69
N ASN A 18 -11.73 -7.70 -6.59
CA ASN A 18 -11.11 -8.28 -5.40
C ASN A 18 -12.04 -9.27 -4.70
N GLU A 19 -11.58 -9.88 -3.62
CA GLU A 19 -12.32 -10.89 -2.86
C GLU A 19 -13.65 -10.39 -2.27
N LEU A 20 -13.86 -9.07 -2.19
CA LEU A 20 -15.10 -8.44 -1.73
C LEU A 20 -16.02 -7.99 -2.89
N GLY A 21 -15.66 -8.29 -4.13
CA GLY A 21 -16.44 -7.90 -5.31
C GLY A 21 -16.20 -6.47 -5.80
N ASN A 22 -15.17 -5.77 -5.31
CA ASN A 22 -14.86 -4.39 -5.71
C ASN A 22 -13.86 -4.34 -6.87
N ARG A 23 -14.04 -3.41 -7.81
CA ARG A 23 -13.09 -3.12 -8.91
C ARG A 23 -11.88 -2.28 -8.49
N ILE A 24 -11.93 -1.73 -7.28
CA ILE A 24 -10.88 -0.90 -6.70
C ILE A 24 -10.61 -1.41 -5.28
N THR A 25 -9.35 -1.35 -4.87
CA THR A 25 -8.89 -1.78 -3.55
C THR A 25 -8.15 -0.62 -2.89
N PRO A 26 -8.44 -0.26 -1.63
CA PRO A 26 -7.71 0.78 -0.93
C PRO A 26 -6.21 0.54 -0.96
N SER A 27 -5.42 1.57 -1.23
CA SER A 27 -3.95 1.52 -1.12
C SER A 27 -3.53 1.76 0.33
N PHE A 28 -4.01 0.88 1.20
CA PHE A 28 -3.76 0.88 2.64
C PHE A 28 -2.97 -0.37 3.00
N VAL A 29 -2.01 -0.20 3.89
CA VAL A 29 -1.29 -1.29 4.55
C VAL A 29 -1.39 -1.04 6.03
N ALA A 30 -1.78 -2.05 6.79
CA ALA A 30 -1.79 -1.94 8.24
C ALA A 30 -1.07 -3.10 8.89
N PHE A 31 -0.47 -2.83 10.04
CA PHE A 31 0.22 -3.82 10.85
C PHE A 31 -0.51 -4.01 12.17
N THR A 32 -0.88 -5.25 12.45
CA THR A 32 -1.40 -5.68 13.74
C THR A 32 -0.33 -6.49 14.46
N ASP A 33 -0.61 -6.90 15.70
CA ASP A 33 0.30 -7.77 16.44
C ASP A 33 0.38 -9.18 15.84
N GLU A 34 -0.63 -9.59 15.06
CA GLU A 34 -0.73 -10.93 14.48
C GLU A 34 -0.28 -10.95 13.02
N GLU A 35 -0.66 -9.95 12.23
CA GLU A 35 -0.49 -10.00 10.78
C GLU A 35 -0.36 -8.62 10.12
N ARG A 36 -0.12 -8.67 8.80
CA ARG A 36 -0.15 -7.50 7.94
C ARG A 36 -1.41 -7.54 7.08
N LEU A 37 -2.24 -6.52 7.22
CA LEU A 37 -3.45 -6.30 6.44
C LEU A 37 -3.15 -5.39 5.25
N VAL A 38 -3.83 -5.60 4.12
CA VAL A 38 -3.74 -4.77 2.92
C VAL A 38 -5.13 -4.59 2.33
N GLY A 39 -5.42 -3.42 1.75
CA GLY A 39 -6.72 -3.16 1.11
C GLY A 39 -7.80 -2.76 2.11
N GLU A 40 -9.00 -3.29 1.92
CA GLU A 40 -10.17 -3.01 2.73
C GLU A 40 -9.97 -3.39 4.19
N ALA A 41 -9.33 -4.53 4.47
CA ALA A 41 -9.03 -4.94 5.85
C ALA A 41 -8.17 -3.89 6.58
N ALA A 42 -7.16 -3.34 5.91
CA ALA A 42 -6.31 -2.29 6.47
C ALA A 42 -7.07 -0.96 6.64
N ASN A 43 -7.91 -0.60 5.66
CA ASN A 43 -8.71 0.62 5.72
C ASN A 43 -9.77 0.60 6.83
N ASN A 44 -10.45 -0.54 7.02
CA ASN A 44 -11.54 -0.68 7.98
C ASN A 44 -11.08 -0.50 9.44
N GLN A 45 -9.83 -0.87 9.74
CA GLN A 45 -9.26 -0.73 11.08
C GLN A 45 -8.45 0.56 11.29
N ALA A 46 -8.34 1.42 10.26
CA ALA A 46 -7.49 2.61 10.32
C ALA A 46 -7.90 3.62 11.40
N ALA A 47 -9.18 3.66 11.78
CA ALA A 47 -9.64 4.50 12.89
C ALA A 47 -9.26 3.94 14.27
N LEU A 48 -9.13 2.62 14.40
CA LEU A 48 -8.81 1.93 15.65
C LEU A 48 -7.29 1.80 15.88
N ASN A 49 -6.52 1.72 14.80
CA ASN A 49 -5.07 1.55 14.82
C ASN A 49 -4.39 2.53 13.83
N PRO A 50 -4.51 3.84 14.08
CA PRO A 50 -4.19 4.89 13.11
C PRO A 50 -2.69 5.08 12.87
N ASP A 51 -1.84 4.83 13.86
CA ASP A 51 -0.39 4.97 13.80
C ASP A 51 0.29 3.82 13.04
N ARG A 52 -0.34 2.63 13.03
CA ARG A 52 0.12 1.47 12.26
C ARG A 52 -0.64 1.26 10.95
N SER A 53 -1.50 2.20 10.56
CA SER A 53 -2.24 2.20 9.29
C SER A 53 -1.64 3.21 8.32
N VAL A 54 -0.99 2.70 7.28
CA VAL A 54 -0.24 3.48 6.29
C VAL A 54 -1.06 3.63 5.01
N TYR A 55 -1.24 4.88 4.57
CA TYR A 55 -2.02 5.25 3.40
C TYR A 55 -1.35 6.44 2.69
N VAL A 56 -1.76 6.74 1.44
CA VAL A 56 -1.18 7.85 0.63
C VAL A 56 0.34 7.79 0.41
N VAL A 57 0.98 6.65 0.65
CA VAL A 57 2.44 6.49 0.61
C VAL A 57 3.09 6.88 -0.72
N LYS A 58 2.34 6.83 -1.84
CA LYS A 58 2.77 7.28 -3.17
C LYS A 58 3.27 8.73 -3.17
N ARG A 59 2.77 9.59 -2.28
CA ARG A 59 3.24 10.98 -2.14
C ARG A 59 4.69 11.10 -1.64
N LEU A 60 5.21 10.04 -1.03
CA LEU A 60 6.58 10.00 -0.48
C LEU A 60 7.62 9.48 -1.49
N ILE A 61 7.19 8.68 -2.47
CA ILE A 61 8.09 8.03 -3.43
C ILE A 61 8.85 9.09 -4.24
N GLY A 62 10.18 8.93 -4.33
CA GLY A 62 11.05 9.82 -5.11
C GLY A 62 11.23 11.23 -4.54
N ARG A 63 10.71 11.53 -3.34
CA ARG A 63 10.85 12.83 -2.67
C ARG A 63 12.04 12.87 -1.72
N ASN A 64 12.48 14.08 -1.36
CA ASN A 64 13.40 14.28 -0.24
C ASN A 64 12.63 14.56 1.04
N PHE A 65 13.16 14.11 2.18
CA PHE A 65 12.50 14.29 3.46
C PHE A 65 12.22 15.77 3.78
N LYS A 66 13.12 16.67 3.37
CA LYS A 66 13.03 18.11 3.62
C LYS A 66 12.07 18.86 2.67
N ASP A 67 11.45 18.19 1.71
CA ASP A 67 10.52 18.82 0.78
C ASP A 67 9.31 19.40 1.53
N LYS A 68 8.85 20.59 1.14
CA LYS A 68 7.73 21.28 1.81
C LYS A 68 6.45 20.42 1.83
N GLU A 69 6.22 19.66 0.77
CA GLU A 69 5.08 18.74 0.67
C GLU A 69 5.19 17.60 1.68
N ILE A 70 6.37 17.01 1.87
CA ILE A 70 6.59 15.95 2.87
C ILE A 70 6.40 16.48 4.29
N GLN A 71 6.91 17.68 4.58
CA GLN A 71 6.74 18.32 5.89
C GLN A 71 5.27 18.69 6.17
N ARG A 72 4.49 18.99 5.12
CA ARG A 72 3.03 19.17 5.23
C ARG A 72 2.34 17.84 5.47
N ASP A 73 2.60 16.83 4.65
CA ASP A 73 1.95 15.51 4.73
C ASP A 73 2.20 14.84 6.08
N LYS A 74 3.41 14.97 6.63
CA LYS A 74 3.76 14.50 7.98
C LYS A 74 2.85 15.04 9.09
N LYS A 75 2.24 16.21 8.92
CA LYS A 75 1.30 16.80 9.89
C LYS A 75 -0.14 16.33 9.68
N LEU A 76 -0.45 15.74 8.53
CA LEU A 76 -1.79 15.36 8.12
C LEU A 76 -2.05 13.85 8.28
N VAL A 77 -1.01 13.04 8.12
CA VAL A 77 -1.11 11.59 8.29
C VAL A 77 -1.00 11.19 9.76
N SER A 78 -1.58 10.05 10.09
CA SER A 78 -1.59 9.50 11.45
C SER A 78 -0.36 8.64 11.80
N TYR A 79 0.38 8.19 10.78
CA TYR A 79 1.58 7.37 10.94
C TYR A 79 2.86 8.20 10.91
N ASN A 80 3.97 7.66 11.42
CA ASN A 80 5.22 8.40 11.54
C ASN A 80 6.03 8.40 10.24
N ILE A 81 6.32 9.58 9.71
CA ILE A 81 7.29 9.79 8.63
C ILE A 81 8.63 10.26 9.22
N VAL A 82 9.69 9.50 8.96
CA VAL A 82 11.04 9.72 9.48
C VAL A 82 12.04 9.96 8.36
N ASP A 83 13.14 10.63 8.69
CA ASP A 83 14.28 10.80 7.78
C ASP A 83 15.19 9.58 7.86
N LYS A 84 15.52 9.00 6.72
CA LYS A 84 16.60 8.02 6.60
C LYS A 84 17.46 8.41 5.40
N ASN A 85 18.65 8.92 5.68
CA ASN A 85 19.62 9.37 4.68
C ASN A 85 19.06 10.42 3.69
N GLY A 86 18.27 11.38 4.19
CA GLY A 86 17.68 12.47 3.40
C GLY A 86 16.37 12.11 2.70
N LYS A 87 15.90 10.86 2.82
CA LYS A 87 14.67 10.35 2.18
C LYS A 87 13.58 10.08 3.21
N PRO A 88 12.30 10.28 2.85
CA PRO A 88 11.18 9.98 3.74
C PRO A 88 10.93 8.47 3.83
N TYR A 89 10.89 7.95 5.05
CA TYR A 89 10.54 6.56 5.37
C TYR A 89 9.36 6.53 6.32
N VAL A 90 8.65 5.40 6.37
CA VAL A 90 7.57 5.14 7.32
C VAL A 90 8.13 4.37 8.50
N SER A 91 7.94 4.90 9.72
CA SER A 91 8.27 4.20 10.95
C SER A 91 6.99 3.68 11.60
N THR A 92 6.85 2.36 11.72
CA THR A 92 5.66 1.73 12.29
C THR A 92 6.03 0.48 13.08
N GLN A 93 5.28 0.19 14.13
CA GLN A 93 5.36 -1.11 14.79
C GLN A 93 4.75 -2.17 13.87
N VAL A 94 5.43 -3.30 13.74
CA VAL A 94 4.96 -4.48 13.00
C VAL A 94 4.60 -5.61 13.98
N ASN A 95 4.26 -6.79 13.45
CA ASN A 95 3.97 -7.98 14.26
C ASN A 95 5.01 -8.17 15.38
N GLY A 96 4.52 -8.43 16.60
CA GLY A 96 5.33 -8.56 17.81
C GLY A 96 5.79 -7.23 18.43
N GLY A 97 5.27 -6.09 17.95
CA GLY A 97 5.57 -4.76 18.48
C GLY A 97 6.93 -4.19 18.05
N GLU A 98 7.66 -4.87 17.17
CA GLU A 98 8.96 -4.42 16.67
C GLU A 98 8.81 -3.14 15.84
N LEU A 99 9.55 -2.09 16.18
CA LEU A 99 9.57 -0.85 15.40
C LEU A 99 10.40 -1.03 14.12
N LYS A 100 9.77 -0.92 12.95
CA LYS A 100 10.46 -0.96 11.65
C LYS A 100 10.39 0.37 10.92
N VAL A 101 11.46 0.63 10.15
CA VAL A 101 11.58 1.78 9.25
C VAL A 101 11.57 1.27 7.82
N LEU A 102 10.41 1.39 7.18
CA LEU A 102 10.09 0.87 5.85
C LEU A 102 10.13 1.98 4.81
N SER A 103 10.66 1.70 3.63
CA SER A 103 10.67 2.63 2.53
C SER A 103 9.26 2.80 1.94
N PRO A 104 8.94 3.94 1.31
CA PRO A 104 7.70 4.12 0.58
C PRO A 104 7.46 3.02 -0.46
N GLU A 105 8.52 2.56 -1.11
CA GLU A 105 8.51 1.50 -2.11
C GLU A 105 8.19 0.13 -1.51
N GLU A 106 8.68 -0.20 -0.32
CA GLU A 106 8.33 -1.43 0.39
C GLU A 106 6.83 -1.49 0.72
N ILE A 107 6.25 -0.37 1.19
CA ILE A 107 4.80 -0.28 1.44
C ILE A 107 4.01 -0.40 0.14
N SER A 108 4.45 0.29 -0.93
CA SER A 108 3.82 0.17 -2.25
C SER A 108 3.93 -1.24 -2.82
N ALA A 109 5.02 -1.96 -2.57
CA ALA A 109 5.19 -3.34 -2.99
C ALA A 109 4.17 -4.27 -2.30
N MET A 110 3.78 -4.00 -1.05
CA MET A 110 2.73 -4.76 -0.36
C MET A 110 1.36 -4.57 -1.03
N VAL A 111 1.04 -3.34 -1.46
CA VAL A 111 -0.17 -3.05 -2.24
C VAL A 111 -0.13 -3.75 -3.60
N LEU A 112 1.00 -3.69 -4.32
CA LEU A 112 1.16 -4.36 -5.61
C LEU A 112 1.10 -5.88 -5.47
N THR A 113 1.61 -6.44 -4.38
CA THR A 113 1.49 -7.88 -4.07
C THR A 113 0.03 -8.27 -3.90
N LYS A 114 -0.79 -7.44 -3.25
CA LYS A 114 -2.24 -7.66 -3.16
C LYS A 114 -2.91 -7.60 -4.53
N MET A 115 -2.52 -6.66 -5.40
CA MET A 115 -3.05 -6.56 -6.77
C MET A 115 -2.67 -7.80 -7.60
N LYS A 116 -1.44 -8.29 -7.45
CA LYS A 116 -0.97 -9.54 -8.04
C LYS A 116 -1.83 -10.71 -7.58
N GLN A 117 -2.02 -10.89 -6.27
CA GLN A 117 -2.84 -11.97 -5.72
C GLN A 117 -4.28 -11.95 -6.25
N ILE A 118 -4.90 -10.77 -6.36
CA ILE A 118 -6.25 -10.62 -6.95
C ILE A 118 -6.26 -11.14 -8.40
N ALA A 119 -5.26 -10.78 -9.21
CA ALA A 119 -5.15 -11.26 -10.57
C ALA A 119 -4.85 -12.76 -10.66
N GLU A 120 -3.99 -13.30 -9.80
CA GLU A 120 -3.65 -14.72 -9.76
C GLU A 120 -4.87 -15.57 -9.36
N ASN A 121 -5.63 -15.14 -8.36
CA ASN A 121 -6.86 -15.81 -7.95
C ASN A 121 -7.90 -15.83 -9.08
N TYR A 122 -8.01 -14.73 -9.84
CA TYR A 122 -8.91 -14.67 -10.99
C TYR A 122 -8.44 -15.54 -12.17
N LEU A 123 -7.13 -15.58 -12.44
CA LEU A 123 -6.56 -16.30 -13.58
C LEU A 123 -6.29 -17.79 -13.29
N GLY A 124 -6.20 -18.19 -12.03
CA GLY A 124 -5.83 -19.55 -11.61
C GLY A 124 -4.36 -19.91 -11.86
N GLN A 125 -3.48 -18.92 -12.05
CA GLN A 125 -2.05 -19.13 -12.33
C GLN A 125 -1.20 -17.95 -11.84
N GLU A 126 0.11 -18.16 -11.75
CA GLU A 126 1.06 -17.13 -11.33
C GLU A 126 1.18 -15.98 -12.34
N VAL A 127 1.18 -14.74 -11.86
CA VAL A 127 1.39 -13.53 -12.66
C VAL A 127 2.81 -13.00 -12.44
N LYS A 128 3.61 -12.99 -13.49
CA LYS A 128 5.03 -12.57 -13.46
C LYS A 128 5.29 -11.20 -14.06
N ASN A 129 4.45 -10.79 -15.01
CA ASN A 129 4.64 -9.56 -15.78
C ASN A 129 3.50 -8.58 -15.49
N ALA A 130 3.83 -7.29 -15.36
CA ALA A 130 2.86 -6.24 -15.14
C ALA A 130 3.34 -4.92 -15.76
N VAL A 131 2.38 -4.07 -16.14
CA VAL A 131 2.62 -2.66 -16.45
C VAL A 131 2.04 -1.85 -15.29
N ILE A 132 2.86 -1.01 -14.68
CA ILE A 132 2.48 -0.17 -13.52
C ILE A 132 2.43 1.28 -13.97
N THR A 133 1.33 1.97 -13.67
CA THR A 133 1.17 3.39 -13.98
C THR A 133 1.68 4.29 -12.84
N VAL A 134 2.22 5.45 -13.20
CA VAL A 134 2.76 6.46 -12.28
C VAL A 134 1.84 7.67 -12.14
#